data_AF-A0AAW7DDC3-F1
#
_entry.id   AF-A0AAW7DDC3-F1
#
_cell.length_a   1.000
_cell.length_b   1.000
_cell.length_c   1.000
_cell.angle_alpha   90.00
_cell.angle_beta   90.00
_cell.angle_gamma   90.00
#
_symmetry.space_group_name_H-M   'P 1'
#
loop_
_entity.id
_entity.type
_entity.pdbx_description
1 polymer ?
#
loop_
_entity_poly.entity_id
_entity_poly.type
_entity_poly.pdbx_seq_one_letter_code
_entity_poly.pdbx_strand_id
1 'polypeptide(L)' 'MTILTEIKNAYDFYHRQLGYVILESGECLNELLLQNGYVKASRDYYCSKLAEYQLMNCTAQLNKVGLYARISHF' A
#
# COMPACT_ATOMS: atom_id res chain seq x y z
N MET A 1 8.16 -10.39 -12.66
CA MET A 1 7.89 -9.54 -11.46
C MET A 1 9.06 -8.61 -11.20
N THR A 2 8.81 -7.35 -10.81
CA THR A 2 9.86 -6.33 -10.52
C THR A 2 9.59 -5.68 -9.17
N ILE A 3 10.64 -5.31 -8.42
CA ILE A 3 10.52 -4.56 -7.15
C ILE A 3 11.11 -3.16 -7.35
N LEU A 4 10.32 -2.13 -7.08
CA LEU A 4 10.77 -0.73 -7.06
C LEU A 4 10.98 -0.27 -5.63
N THR A 5 12.04 0.47 -5.35
CA THR A 5 12.38 0.92 -3.99
C THR A 5 12.57 2.43 -3.94
N GLU A 6 12.34 3.02 -2.78
CA GLU A 6 12.68 4.42 -2.50
C GLU A 6 14.21 4.56 -2.43
N ILE A 7 14.82 5.44 -3.23
CA ILE A 7 16.29 5.52 -3.43
C ILE A 7 17.08 5.64 -2.10
N LYS A 8 16.56 6.42 -1.15
CA LYS A 8 17.20 6.67 0.16
C LYS A 8 16.62 5.85 1.31
N ASN A 9 15.56 5.06 1.06
CA ASN A 9 14.78 4.38 2.09
C ASN A 9 14.43 2.94 1.67
N ALA A 10 15.34 2.26 0.98
CA ALA A 10 15.13 0.92 0.43
C ALA A 10 15.17 -0.19 1.51
N TYR A 11 15.63 0.10 2.72
CA TYR A 11 15.76 -0.88 3.80
C TYR A 11 15.21 -0.32 5.11
N ASP A 12 14.65 -1.20 5.93
CA ASP A 12 14.27 -0.87 7.30
C ASP A 12 15.42 -1.10 8.31
N PHE A 13 15.13 -0.87 9.60
CA PHE A 13 16.06 -1.09 10.70
C PHE A 13 16.59 -2.53 10.80
N TYR A 14 15.81 -3.51 10.33
CA TYR A 14 16.16 -4.93 10.34
C TYR A 14 16.81 -5.40 9.02
N HIS A 15 17.22 -4.45 8.16
CA HIS A 15 17.77 -4.72 6.82
C HIS A 15 16.83 -5.50 5.89
N ARG A 16 15.52 -5.42 6.10
CA ARG A 16 14.53 -5.95 5.16
C ARG A 16 14.33 -4.94 4.04
N GLN A 17 14.32 -5.42 2.79
CA GLN A 17 14.09 -4.58 1.63
C GLN A 17 12.62 -4.12 1.59
N LEU A 18 12.41 -2.81 1.48
CA LEU A 18 11.11 -2.17 1.33
C LEU A 18 10.89 -1.76 -0.12
N GLY A 19 9.70 -2.01 -0.65
CA GLY A 19 9.40 -1.64 -2.04
C GLY A 19 7.97 -1.85 -2.48
N TYR A 20 7.74 -1.48 -3.73
CA TYR A 20 6.52 -1.66 -4.49
C TYR A 20 6.70 -2.86 -5.41
N VAL A 21 5.80 -3.84 -5.32
CA VAL A 21 5.84 -5.03 -6.17
C VAL A 21 5.06 -4.76 -7.44
N ILE A 22 5.74 -4.78 -8.58
CA ILE A 22 5.15 -4.63 -9.90
C ILE A 22 4.96 -6.02 -10.50
N LEU A 23 3.71 -6.36 -10.78
CA LEU A 23 3.31 -7.61 -11.41
C LEU A 23 3.72 -7.63 -12.89
N GLU A 24 3.68 -8.80 -13.50
CA GLU A 24 4.01 -8.94 -14.94
C GLU A 24 2.99 -8.24 -15.84
N SER A 25 1.78 -8.01 -15.36
CA SER A 25 0.77 -7.16 -16.01
C SER A 25 1.13 -5.66 -16.00
N GLY A 26 2.13 -5.25 -15.22
CA GLY A 26 2.50 -3.85 -15.00
C GLY A 26 1.77 -3.19 -13.82
N GLU A 27 0.81 -3.87 -13.21
CA GLU A 27 0.07 -3.36 -12.05
C GLU A 27 0.92 -3.39 -10.77
N CYS A 28 0.72 -2.41 -9.90
CA CYS A 28 1.36 -2.35 -8.60
C CYS A 28 0.52 -3.09 -7.55
N LEU A 29 1.07 -4.15 -6.97
CA LEU A 29 0.38 -4.97 -5.97
C LEU A 29 -0.02 -4.15 -4.72
N ASN A 30 0.83 -3.23 -4.28
CA ASN A 30 0.57 -2.38 -3.12
C ASN A 30 -0.70 -1.53 -3.34
N GLU A 31 -0.86 -0.99 -4.55
CA GLU A 31 -2.01 -0.18 -4.95
C GLU A 31 -3.27 -1.04 -5.08
N LEU A 32 -3.16 -2.22 -5.70
CA LEU A 32 -4.27 -3.16 -5.80
C LEU A 32 -4.80 -3.57 -4.41
N LEU A 33 -3.91 -3.85 -3.45
CA LEU A 33 -4.32 -4.21 -2.09
C LEU A 33 -5.05 -3.06 -1.37
N LEU A 34 -4.60 -1.81 -1.57
CA LEU A 34 -5.25 -0.62 -1.00
C LEU A 34 -6.63 -0.42 -1.62
N GLN A 35 -6.72 -0.44 -2.95
CA GLN A 35 -7.96 -0.22 -3.68
C GLN A 35 -9.03 -1.25 -3.35
N ASN A 36 -8.62 -2.51 -3.12
CA ASN A 36 -9.53 -3.59 -2.75
C ASN A 36 -9.81 -3.67 -1.23
N GLY A 37 -9.26 -2.76 -0.42
CA GLY A 37 -9.55 -2.66 1.00
C GLY A 37 -8.95 -3.78 1.85
N TYR A 38 -7.82 -4.37 1.42
CA TYR A 38 -7.14 -5.44 2.17
C TYR A 38 -6.03 -4.92 3.09
N VAL A 39 -5.53 -3.70 2.87
CA VAL A 39 -4.44 -3.10 3.66
C VAL A 39 -4.72 -1.64 3.95
N LYS A 40 -4.02 -1.08 4.94
CA LYS A 40 -4.06 0.34 5.30
C LYS A 40 -2.76 1.04 4.92
N ALA A 41 -2.87 2.29 4.44
CA ALA A 41 -1.71 3.15 4.26
C ALA A 41 -1.13 3.57 5.63
N SER A 42 0.04 3.05 5.98
CA SER A 42 0.73 3.34 7.24
C SER A 42 1.84 4.40 7.09
N ARG A 43 2.22 5.02 8.20
CA ARG A 43 3.32 5.98 8.33
C ARG A 43 4.59 5.37 8.93
N ASP A 44 4.62 4.05 9.12
CA ASP A 44 5.73 3.35 9.79
C ASP A 44 7.05 3.42 9.00
N TYR A 45 6.96 3.59 7.67
CA TYR A 45 8.11 3.72 6.79
C TYR A 45 7.92 4.90 5.84
N TYR A 46 9.04 5.45 5.37
CA TYR A 46 9.03 6.50 4.35
C TYR A 46 8.39 5.97 3.05
N CYS A 47 7.42 6.72 2.54
CA CYS A 47 6.72 6.43 1.30
C CYS A 47 6.42 7.76 0.61
N SER A 48 6.99 7.97 -0.58
CA SER A 48 6.74 9.19 -1.36
C SER A 48 5.28 9.30 -1.82
N LYS A 49 4.62 8.15 -2.01
CA LYS A 49 3.21 8.02 -2.40
C LYS A 49 2.22 8.04 -1.23
N LEU A 50 2.65 8.32 0.00
CA LEU A 50 1.82 8.17 1.20
C LEU A 50 0.48 8.91 1.10
N ALA A 51 0.48 10.17 0.63
CA ALA A 51 -0.74 10.96 0.51
C ALA A 51 -1.75 10.32 -0.47
N GLU A 52 -1.26 9.84 -1.61
CA GLU A 52 -2.06 9.12 -2.61
C GLU A 52 -2.63 7.81 -2.03
N TYR A 53 -1.81 7.06 -1.31
CA TYR A 53 -2.23 5.80 -0.70
C TYR A 53 -3.27 6.00 0.40
N GLN A 54 -3.18 7.11 1.15
CA GLN A 54 -4.20 7.49 2.12
C GLN A 54 -5.54 7.84 1.45
N LEU A 55 -5.51 8.49 0.27
CA LEU A 55 -6.71 8.74 -0.51
C LEU A 55 -7.33 7.44 -1.05
N MET A 56 -6.53 6.55 -1.61
CA MET A 56 -7.01 5.23 -2.08
C MET A 56 -7.66 4.43 -0.95
N ASN A 57 -7.01 4.42 0.22
CA ASN A 57 -7.53 3.78 1.42
C ASN A 57 -8.88 4.38 1.86
N CYS A 58 -9.02 5.71 1.83
CA CYS A 58 -10.27 6.41 2.14
C CYS A 58 -11.39 6.02 1.15
N THR A 59 -11.07 5.97 -0.15
CA THR A 59 -12.02 5.53 -1.19
C THR A 59 -12.49 4.09 -0.95
N ALA A 60 -11.57 3.18 -0.60
CA ALA A 60 -11.92 1.79 -0.28
C ALA A 60 -12.83 1.69 0.96
N GLN A 61 -12.62 2.54 1.96
CA GLN A 61 -13.48 2.64 3.15
C GLN A 61 -14.90 3.10 2.79
N LEU A 62 -15.01 4.18 2.01
CA LEU A 62 -16.30 4.72 1.57
C LEU A 62 -17.09 3.70 0.75
N ASN A 63 -16.39 2.94 -0.10
CA ASN A 63 -16.98 1.89 -0.94
C ASN A 63 -17.26 0.58 -0.19
N LYS A 64 -16.83 0.47 1.08
CA LYS A 64 -16.98 -0.73 1.93
C LYS A 64 -16.46 -2.00 1.24
N VAL A 65 -15.29 -1.92 0.61
CA VAL A 65 -14.66 -3.08 -0.04
C VAL A 65 -13.65 -3.79 0.87
N GLY A 66 -13.39 -5.06 0.57
CA GLY A 66 -12.43 -5.88 1.32
C GLY A 66 -12.77 -5.99 2.80
N LEU A 67 -11.82 -5.63 3.66
CA LEU A 67 -12.00 -5.64 5.11
C LEU A 67 -13.05 -4.63 5.57
N TYR A 68 -13.18 -3.48 4.90
CA TYR A 68 -14.15 -2.43 5.25
C TYR A 68 -15.62 -2.86 5.07
N ALA A 69 -15.87 -3.95 4.34
CA ALA A 69 -17.20 -4.54 4.26
C ALA A 69 -17.64 -5.19 5.58
N ARG A 70 -16.67 -5.65 6.38
CA ARG A 70 -16.91 -6.50 7.56
C ARG A 70 -16.74 -5.78 8.89
N ILE A 71 -16.00 -4.67 8.89
CA ILE A 71 -15.70 -3.92 10.11
C ILE A 71 -15.95 -2.43 9.91
N SER A 72 -16.54 -1.82 10.93
CA SER A 72 -16.93 -0.42 10.95
C SER A 72 -15.88 0.51 11.54
N HIS A 73 -14.92 -0.01 12.33
CA HIS A 73 -13.87 0.75 13.01
C HIS A 73 -12.52 0.02 12.93
N PHE A 74 -11.43 0.82 12.82
CA PHE A 74 -10.04 0.39 12.65
C PHE A 74 -9.10 1.29 13.45
#